data_AF-A0A2W4SDI0-F1
#
_entry.id   AF-A0A2W4SDI0-F1
#
_cell.length_a   1.000
_cell.length_b   1.000
_cell.length_c   1.000
_cell.angle_alpha   90.00
_cell.angle_beta   90.00
_cell.angle_gamma   90.00
#
_symmetry.space_group_name_H-M   'P 1'
#
loop_
_entity.id
_entity.type
_entity.pdbx_description
1 polymer ?
#
loop_
_entity_poly.entity_id
_entity_poly.type
_entity_poly.pdbx_seq_one_letter_code
_entity_poly.pdbx_strand_id
1 'polypeptide(L)' 'LEDMSIREGIKTFSNWPTIPQLYVKGEFIGGCDIVREMFQQGELQRLFDEKGVGYDKKSAVV' A
#
# COMPACT_ATOMS: atom_id res chain seq x y z
N LEU A 1 4.04 2.55 28.33
CA LEU A 1 4.02 1.14 27.88
C LEU A 1 2.85 1.00 26.91
N GLU A 2 2.93 1.64 25.75
CA GLU A 2 1.86 1.55 24.74
C GLU A 2 2.24 0.43 23.78
N ASP A 3 1.69 -0.74 24.12
CA ASP A 3 1.52 -1.98 23.35
C ASP A 3 2.64 -2.42 22.40
N MET A 4 3.61 -3.14 22.98
CA MET A 4 4.52 -4.01 22.21
C MET A 4 3.77 -5.06 21.38
N SER A 5 2.59 -5.51 21.86
CA SER A 5 1.76 -6.53 21.19
C SER A 5 1.19 -6.08 19.85
N ILE A 6 0.84 -4.79 19.69
CA ILE A 6 0.38 -4.23 18.41
C ILE A 6 1.54 -4.21 17.40
N ARG A 7 2.75 -3.90 17.87
CA ARG A 7 3.96 -3.83 17.03
C ARG A 7 4.40 -5.20 16.52
N GLU A 8 4.33 -6.23 17.35
CA GLU A 8 4.59 -7.61 16.90
C GLU A 8 3.47 -8.11 15.97
N GLY A 9 2.20 -7.80 16.29
CA GLY A 9 1.05 -8.16 15.46
C GLY A 9 1.13 -7.63 14.02
N ILE A 10 1.51 -6.37 13.81
CA ILE A 10 1.65 -5.78 12.47
C ILE A 10 2.78 -6.45 11.66
N LYS A 11 3.89 -6.82 12.33
CA LYS A 11 5.01 -7.53 11.67
C LYS A 11 4.60 -8.94 11.23
N THR A 12 3.84 -9.67 12.05
CA THR A 12 3.38 -11.02 11.71
C THR A 12 2.22 -11.00 10.70
N PHE A 13 1.36 -9.98 10.73
CA PHE A 13 0.18 -9.89 9.87
C PHE A 13 0.52 -9.53 8.41
N SER A 14 1.65 -8.88 8.17
CA SER A 14 2.08 -8.45 6.83
C SER A 14 3.08 -9.40 6.15
N ASN A 15 3.76 -10.27 6.91
CA ASN A 15 4.91 -11.05 6.44
C ASN A 15 5.97 -10.21 5.67
N TRP A 16 5.99 -8.89 5.88
CA TRP A 16 6.80 -7.94 5.12
C TRP A 16 7.74 -7.16 6.05
N PRO A 17 9.08 -7.23 5.84
CA PRO A 17 10.05 -6.75 6.83
C PRO A 17 10.25 -5.22 6.85
N THR A 18 9.78 -4.48 5.83
CA THR A 18 10.18 -3.08 5.58
C THR A 18 9.00 -2.12 5.46
N ILE A 19 9.23 -0.87 5.90
CA ILE A 19 8.34 0.29 5.78
C ILE A 19 8.89 1.21 4.69
N PRO A 20 8.04 1.93 3.92
CA PRO A 20 6.58 2.04 4.02
C PRO A 20 5.81 0.84 3.43
N GLN A 21 4.62 0.59 4.00
CA GLN A 21 3.64 -0.40 3.54
C GLN A 21 2.34 0.30 3.13
N LEU A 22 1.78 -0.06 1.98
CA LEU A 22 0.51 0.47 1.49
C LEU A 22 -0.61 -0.53 1.74
N TYR A 23 -1.69 -0.03 2.35
CA TYR A 23 -2.94 -0.75 2.49
C TYR A 23 -4.07 0.04 1.84
N VAL A 24 -4.93 -0.64 1.09
CA VAL A 24 -6.08 -0.03 0.42
C VAL A 24 -7.32 -0.76 0.89
N LYS A 25 -8.25 -0.03 1.54
CA LYS A 25 -9.49 -0.61 2.10
C LYS A 25 -9.26 -1.81 3.03
N GLY A 26 -8.12 -1.84 3.72
CA GLY A 26 -7.74 -2.93 4.65
C GLY A 26 -7.00 -4.10 4.01
N GLU A 27 -6.79 -4.09 2.68
CA GLU A 27 -5.98 -5.09 1.98
C GLU A 27 -4.53 -4.62 1.84
N PHE A 28 -3.58 -5.49 2.13
CA PHE A 28 -2.15 -5.22 1.93
C PHE A 28 -1.82 -5.24 0.44
N ILE A 29 -1.24 -4.14 -0.05
CA ILE A 29 -0.85 -4.01 -1.45
C ILE A 29 0.64 -4.29 -1.64
N GLY A 30 1.48 -3.79 -0.74
CA GLY A 30 2.92 -4.01 -0.82
C GLY A 30 3.76 -2.95 -0.11
N GLY A 31 5.08 -3.09 -0.24
CA GLY A 31 6.05 -2.10 0.21
C GLY A 31 6.32 -0.98 -0.82
N CYS A 32 7.19 -0.04 -0.48
CA CYS A 32 7.58 1.10 -1.34
C CYS A 32 7.94 0.71 -2.78
N ASP A 33 8.78 -0.30 -2.96
CA ASP A 33 9.32 -0.68 -4.27
C ASP A 33 8.21 -1.24 -5.17
N ILE A 34 7.38 -2.13 -4.63
CA ILE A 34 6.23 -2.71 -5.34
C ILE A 34 5.23 -1.62 -5.74
N VAL A 35 4.88 -0.73 -4.81
CA VAL A 35 3.91 0.34 -5.07
C VAL A 35 4.41 1.30 -6.15
N ARG A 36 5.73 1.56 -6.19
CA ARG A 36 6.35 2.34 -7.25
C ARG A 36 6.26 1.66 -8.61
N GLU A 37 6.54 0.36 -8.68
CA GLU A 37 6.39 -0.42 -9.91
C GLU A 37 4.93 -0.45 -10.39
N MET A 38 3.99 -0.75 -9.50
CA MET A 38 2.55 -0.73 -9.80
C MET A 38 2.10 0.64 -10.32
N PHE A 39 2.63 1.74 -9.77
CA PHE A 39 2.33 3.08 -10.24
C PHE A 39 2.87 3.32 -11.65
N GLN A 40 4.10 2.91 -11.94
CA GLN A 40 4.73 3.04 -13.26
C GLN A 40 4.02 2.19 -14.33
N GLN A 41 3.48 1.03 -13.95
CA GLN A 41 2.75 0.13 -14.84
C GLN A 41 1.26 0.52 -14.99
N GLY A 42 0.77 1.50 -14.23
CA GLY A 42 -0.63 1.91 -14.22
C GLY A 42 -1.56 0.96 -13.44
N GLU A 43 -1.00 -0.06 -12.77
CA GLU A 43 -1.76 -1.05 -11.99
C GLU A 43 -2.31 -0.47 -10.69
N LEU A 44 -1.58 0.46 -10.06
CA LEU A 44 -2.02 1.10 -8.83
C LEU A 44 -3.28 1.97 -9.05
N GLN A 45 -3.32 2.66 -10.19
CA GLN A 45 -4.43 3.50 -10.62
C GLN A 45 -5.68 2.64 -10.89
N ARG A 46 -5.50 1.48 -11.55
CA ARG A 46 -6.58 0.50 -11.76
C ARG A 46 -7.12 -0.04 -10.45
N LEU A 47 -6.23 -0.42 -9.53
CA LEU A 47 -6.61 -0.87 -8.19
C LEU A 47 -7.46 0.19 -7.47
N PHE A 48 -7.07 1.47 -7.54
CA PHE A 48 -7.84 2.55 -6.94
C PHE A 48 -9.21 2.74 -7.60
N ASP A 49 -9.29 2.70 -8.94
CA ASP A 49 -10.56 2.78 -9.66
C ASP A 49 -11.50 1.60 -9.29
N GLU A 50 -10.97 0.37 -9.20
CA GLU A 50 -11.71 -0.84 -8.78
C GLU A 50 -12.22 -0.74 -7.33
N LYS A 51 -11.38 -0.21 -6.42
CA LYS A 51 -11.74 -0.05 -5.00
C LYS A 51 -12.53 1.24 -4.72
N GLY A 52 -12.84 2.04 -5.76
CA GLY A 52 -13.56 3.30 -5.64
C GLY A 52 -12.82 4.35 -4.80
N VAL A 53 -11.49 4.37 -4.88
CA VAL A 53 -10.62 5.33 -4.19
C VAL A 53 -10.30 6.47 -5.14
N GLY A 54 -10.68 7.69 -4.77
CA GLY A 54 -10.33 8.89 -5.55
C GLY A 54 -8.83 9.20 -5.43
N TYR A 55 -8.19 9.50 -6.56
CA TYR A 55 -6.80 9.96 -6.64
C TYR A 55 -6.67 11.07 -7.70
N ASP A 56 -5.63 11.89 -7.59
CA ASP A 56 -5.36 12.93 -8.59
C ASP A 56 -4.79 12.29 -9.87
N LYS A 57 -5.60 12.30 -10.94
CA LYS A 57 -5.25 11.73 -12.25
C LYS A 57 -4.20 12.57 -13.00
N LYS A 58 -3.95 13.83 -12.60
CA LYS A 58 -2.93 14.68 -13.24
C LYS A 58 -1.50 14.30 -12.84
N SER A 59 -1.30 13.65 -11.70
CA SER A 59 0.03 13.19 -11.27
C SER A 59 0.41 11.82 -11.82
N ALA A 60 -0.53 11.09 -12.42
CA ALA A 60 -0.32 9.74 -12.97
C ALA A 60 0.32 9.74 -14.37
N VAL A 61 0.53 10.92 -14.97
CA VAL A 61 1.18 11.09 -16.27
C VAL A 61 2.50 11.83 -16.02
N VAL A 62 3.60 11.09 -15.95
CA VAL A 62 4.97 11.62 -16.11
C VAL A 62 5.50 11.07 -17.41
#